data_AF-A0ABD3CIL3-F1
#
_entry.id   AF-A0ABD3CIL3-F1
#
_cell.length_a   1.000
_cell.length_b   1.000
_cell.length_c   1.000
_cell.angle_alpha   90.00
_cell.angle_beta   90.00
_cell.angle_gamma   90.00
#
_symmetry.space_group_name_H-M   'P 1'
#
loop_
_entity.id
_entity.type
_entity.pdbx_description
1 polymer ?
#
loop_
_entity_poly.entity_id
_entity_poly.type
_entity_poly.pdbx_seq_one_letter_code
_entity_poly.pdbx_strand_id
1 'polypeptide(L)'
;MATTASEVVRKQDSSAWGSSHGFLALVSLQDDEFFLYNPISRCHINLPSIVNLPRLPGDDPISMRDVAKLILSCSPDEDEENCRAVVINGYGNALAFCCPGRSKEWTMMFDEKRGYVDIVYSDKQKLFFVLTNCSGIETWDLGDLHPQSLLR
;
A
#
# COMPACT_ATOMS: atom_id res chain seq x y z
N MET A 1 20.88 -21.55 11.50
CA MET A 1 19.68 -22.05 10.80
C MET A 1 18.88 -20.84 10.35
N ALA A 2 18.81 -20.59 9.05
CA ALA A 2 17.97 -19.53 8.50
C ALA A 2 16.56 -20.09 8.34
N THR A 3 15.59 -19.52 9.05
CA THR A 3 14.17 -19.75 8.76
C THR A 3 13.91 -19.06 7.43
N THR A 4 13.79 -19.85 6.37
CA THR A 4 13.54 -19.33 5.01
C THR A 4 12.14 -18.75 4.94
N ALA A 5 12.01 -17.56 4.35
CA ALA A 5 10.72 -16.93 4.00
C ALA A 5 9.78 -17.85 3.18
N SER A 6 10.31 -18.96 2.66
CA SER A 6 9.56 -20.06 2.05
C SER A 6 8.50 -20.71 2.95
N GLU A 7 8.59 -20.56 4.28
CA GLU A 7 7.57 -21.11 5.18
C GLU A 7 6.34 -20.20 5.33
N VAL A 8 6.48 -18.90 5.02
CA VAL A 8 5.38 -17.90 5.03
C VAL A 8 4.61 -17.93 3.71
N VAL A 9 5.27 -18.25 2.59
CA VAL A 9 4.61 -18.40 1.28
C VAL A 9 4.25 -19.88 1.06
N ARG A 10 3.30 -20.39 1.85
CA ARG A 10 2.66 -21.69 1.60
C ARG A 10 1.18 -21.51 1.30
N LYS A 11 0.86 -21.31 0.02
CA LYS A 11 -0.26 -21.92 -0.74
C LYS A 11 -0.49 -21.14 -2.04
N GLN A 12 -1.02 -21.84 -3.04
CA GLN A 12 -1.73 -21.23 -4.17
C GLN A 12 -2.61 -20.10 -3.61
N ASP A 13 -2.51 -18.90 -4.17
CA ASP A 13 -3.25 -17.69 -3.75
C ASP A 13 -2.56 -16.79 -2.70
N SER A 14 -1.22 -16.76 -2.70
CA SER A 14 -0.43 -15.74 -1.99
C SER A 14 0.41 -14.91 -2.96
N SER A 15 0.43 -13.58 -2.74
CA SER A 15 1.18 -12.61 -3.55
C SER A 15 2.17 -11.84 -2.68
N ALA A 16 3.32 -11.50 -3.26
CA ALA A 16 4.40 -10.81 -2.58
C ALA A 16 4.99 -9.71 -3.47
N TRP A 17 5.23 -8.53 -2.88
CA TRP A 17 5.84 -7.40 -3.57
C TRP A 17 6.95 -6.79 -2.72
N GLY A 18 7.96 -6.25 -3.40
CA GLY A 18 8.91 -5.36 -2.74
C GLY A 18 8.24 -4.06 -2.34
N SER A 19 8.51 -3.60 -1.12
CA SER A 19 8.13 -2.29 -0.60
C SER A 19 9.37 -1.48 -0.22
N SER A 20 9.17 -0.22 0.17
CA SER A 20 10.24 0.66 0.65
C SER A 20 10.84 0.17 1.97
N HIS A 21 12.05 0.64 2.31
CA HIS A 21 12.71 0.40 3.61
C HIS A 21 13.01 -1.07 3.94
N GLY A 22 13.15 -1.92 2.92
CA GLY A 22 13.50 -3.33 3.11
C GLY A 22 12.33 -4.23 3.51
N PHE A 23 11.10 -3.70 3.47
CA PHE A 23 9.89 -4.49 3.72
C PHE A 23 9.41 -5.19 2.45
N LEU A 24 8.85 -6.38 2.64
CA LEU A 24 8.02 -7.08 1.67
C LEU A 24 6.56 -6.91 2.07
N ALA A 25 5.71 -6.59 1.10
CA ALA A 25 4.26 -6.62 1.27
C ALA A 25 3.77 -8.01 0.87
N LEU A 26 2.99 -8.66 1.73
CA LEU A 26 2.56 -10.04 1.59
C LEU A 26 1.05 -10.14 1.77
N VAL A 27 0.38 -10.80 0.83
CA VAL A 27 -1.07 -11.03 0.86
C VAL A 27 -1.34 -12.53 0.88
N SER A 28 -2.17 -12.97 1.83
CA SER A 28 -2.84 -14.28 1.81
C SER A 28 -4.30 -14.07 1.41
N LEU A 29 -4.69 -14.51 0.22
CA LEU A 29 -6.09 -14.43 -0.22
C LEU A 29 -6.97 -15.48 0.49
N GLN A 30 -6.37 -16.53 1.06
CA GLN A 30 -7.11 -17.52 1.83
C GLN A 30 -7.54 -16.98 3.20
N ASP A 31 -6.68 -16.21 3.84
CA ASP A 31 -6.88 -15.71 5.20
C ASP A 31 -7.31 -14.23 5.22
N ASP A 32 -7.44 -13.61 4.04
CA ASP A 32 -7.69 -12.18 3.85
C ASP A 32 -6.64 -11.29 4.56
N GLU A 33 -5.45 -11.83 4.81
CA GLU A 33 -4.39 -11.14 5.53
C GLU A 33 -3.52 -10.33 4.57
N PHE A 34 -3.21 -9.11 5.00
CA PHE A 34 -2.26 -8.24 4.32
C PHE A 34 -1.27 -7.70 5.36
N PHE A 35 0.02 -7.95 5.17
CA PHE A 35 1.04 -7.57 6.14
C PHE A 35 2.35 -7.16 5.48
N LEU A 36 3.14 -6.41 6.24
CA LEU A 36 4.50 -6.02 5.93
C LEU A 36 5.46 -6.91 6.71
N TYR A 37 6.48 -7.42 6.04
CA TYR A 37 7.52 -8.23 6.64
C TYR A 37 8.91 -7.73 6.25
N ASN A 38 9.73 -7.37 7.23
CA ASN A 38 11.14 -7.07 7.01
C ASN A 38 11.98 -8.31 7.39
N PRO A 39 12.61 -9.00 6.42
CA PRO A 39 13.37 -10.22 6.70
C PRO A 39 14.66 -9.96 7.51
N ILE A 40 15.14 -8.71 7.54
CA ILE A 40 16.37 -8.32 8.24
C ILE A 40 16.06 -8.06 9.71
N SER A 41 15.09 -7.17 10.00
CA SER A 41 14.68 -6.84 11.38
C SER A 41 13.74 -7.89 11.98
N ARG A 42 13.16 -8.77 11.15
CA ARG A 42 12.06 -9.70 11.46
C ARG A 42 10.80 -9.00 11.93
N CYS A 43 10.66 -7.71 11.65
CA CYS A 43 9.43 -7.01 11.99
C CYS A 43 8.28 -7.49 11.11
N HIS A 44 7.13 -7.62 11.75
CA HIS A 44 5.89 -8.07 11.15
C HIS A 44 4.77 -7.11 11.55
N ILE A 45 4.15 -6.47 10.56
CA ILE A 45 3.14 -5.44 10.79
C ILE A 45 1.91 -5.77 9.97
N ASN A 46 0.79 -5.90 10.64
CA ASN A 46 -0.49 -6.12 9.96
C ASN A 46 -0.99 -4.82 9.34
N LEU A 47 -1.35 -4.88 8.08
CA LEU A 47 -2.08 -3.83 7.39
C LEU A 47 -3.59 -4.08 7.53
N PRO A 48 -4.43 -3.09 7.24
CA PRO A 48 -5.84 -3.33 7.02
C PRO A 48 -6.04 -4.39 5.93
N SER A 49 -6.98 -5.30 6.16
CA SER A 49 -7.22 -6.43 5.26
C SER A 49 -7.42 -5.97 3.81
N ILE A 50 -6.93 -6.78 2.86
CA ILE A 50 -7.10 -6.53 1.44
C ILE A 50 -8.59 -6.46 1.07
N VAL A 51 -9.47 -7.17 1.78
CA VAL A 51 -10.93 -7.14 1.53
C VAL A 51 -11.56 -5.79 1.86
N ASN A 52 -10.90 -4.97 2.66
CA ASN A 52 -11.33 -3.63 3.03
C ASN A 52 -10.75 -2.55 2.10
N LEU A 53 -10.00 -2.93 1.06
CA LEU A 53 -9.57 -1.95 0.07
C LEU A 53 -10.80 -1.33 -0.62
N PRO A 54 -10.83 0.00 -0.72
CA PRO A 54 -11.98 0.68 -1.29
C PRO A 54 -12.04 0.39 -2.80
N ARG A 55 -13.26 0.16 -3.31
CA ARG A 55 -13.55 -0.18 -4.72
C ARG A 55 -14.08 1.04 -5.44
N LEU A 56 -13.77 1.17 -6.73
CA LEU A 56 -14.36 2.22 -7.55
C LEU A 56 -15.84 1.88 -7.86
N PRO A 57 -16.70 2.90 -8.06
CA PRO A 57 -18.06 2.68 -8.52
C PRO A 57 -18.07 1.96 -9.87
N GLY A 58 -18.76 0.82 -9.95
CA GLY A 58 -18.82 -0.01 -11.15
C GLY A 58 -17.81 -1.16 -11.19
N ASP A 59 -16.97 -1.32 -10.16
CA ASP A 59 -16.13 -2.50 -10.01
C ASP A 59 -16.99 -3.78 -9.84
N ASP A 60 -16.61 -4.83 -10.58
CA ASP A 60 -17.25 -6.14 -10.43
C ASP A 60 -17.00 -6.66 -9.00
N PRO A 61 -18.05 -6.95 -8.21
CA PRO A 61 -17.88 -7.47 -6.85
C PRO A 61 -17.12 -8.80 -6.79
N ILE A 62 -17.08 -9.55 -7.90
CA ILE A 62 -16.41 -10.85 -8.06
C ILE A 62 -14.93 -10.66 -8.46
N SER A 63 -14.51 -9.46 -8.87
CA SER A 63 -13.11 -9.22 -9.24
C SER A 63 -12.18 -9.48 -8.06
N MET A 64 -11.15 -10.31 -8.33
CA MET A 64 -10.14 -10.65 -7.34
C MET A 64 -9.41 -9.38 -6.94
N ARG A 65 -9.25 -9.19 -5.63
CA ARG A 65 -8.50 -8.04 -5.12
C ARG A 65 -7.03 -8.27 -5.35
N ASP A 66 -6.41 -7.33 -6.03
CA ASP A 66 -5.00 -7.39 -6.38
C ASP A 66 -4.33 -6.08 -5.94
N VAL A 67 -3.03 -6.14 -5.72
CA VAL A 67 -2.21 -4.97 -5.37
C VAL A 67 -1.17 -4.80 -6.46
N ALA A 68 -1.23 -3.69 -7.17
CA ALA A 68 -0.24 -3.38 -8.20
C ALA A 68 1.07 -2.88 -7.57
N LYS A 69 0.97 -2.06 -6.51
CA LYS A 69 2.13 -1.52 -5.80
C LYS A 69 1.78 -1.12 -4.38
N LEU A 70 2.73 -1.28 -3.46
CA LEU A 70 2.68 -0.69 -2.13
C LEU A 70 4.01 -0.04 -1.80
N ILE A 71 3.98 1.18 -1.25
CA ILE A 71 5.17 1.88 -0.75
C ILE A 71 4.94 2.45 0.64
N LEU A 72 6.03 2.72 1.35
CA LEU A 72 6.03 3.29 2.70
C LEU A 72 6.70 4.65 2.72
N SER A 73 6.19 5.57 3.54
CA SER A 73 6.81 6.88 3.78
C SER A 73 8.07 6.80 4.64
N CYS A 74 8.15 5.83 5.54
CA CYS A 74 9.31 5.59 6.39
C CYS A 74 9.36 4.12 6.78
N SER A 75 10.39 3.72 7.51
CA SER A 75 10.41 2.41 8.14
C SER A 75 9.44 2.40 9.32
N PRO A 76 8.41 1.55 9.33
CA PRO A 76 7.54 1.44 10.49
C PRO A 76 8.24 0.82 11.71
N ASP A 77 9.44 0.23 11.54
CA ASP A 77 10.32 -0.17 12.66
C ASP A 77 10.85 1.03 13.44
N GLU A 78 10.97 2.19 12.77
CA GLU A 78 11.57 3.40 13.31
C GLU A 78 10.51 4.41 13.75
N ASP A 79 9.39 4.50 13.02
CA ASP A 79 8.30 5.43 13.29
C ASP A 79 6.94 4.82 12.90
N GLU A 80 6.48 3.87 13.70
CA GLU A 80 5.24 3.12 13.47
C GLU A 80 4.01 4.03 13.38
N GLU A 81 3.96 5.08 14.21
CA GLU A 81 2.81 5.99 14.29
C GLU A 81 2.70 6.90 13.07
N ASN A 82 3.82 7.40 12.54
CA ASN A 82 3.79 8.33 11.41
C ASN A 82 4.02 7.66 10.06
N CYS A 83 4.33 6.36 10.04
CA CYS A 83 4.40 5.62 8.80
C CYS A 83 3.06 5.65 8.05
N ARG A 84 3.14 5.93 6.74
CA ARG A 84 2.05 5.84 5.80
C ARG A 84 2.36 4.73 4.82
N ALA A 85 1.44 3.78 4.70
CA ALA A 85 1.45 2.82 3.62
C ALA A 85 0.49 3.31 2.54
N VAL A 86 0.96 3.39 1.31
CA VAL A 86 0.16 3.79 0.15
C VAL A 86 0.15 2.66 -0.84
N VAL A 87 -1.04 2.31 -1.33
CA VAL A 87 -1.28 1.19 -2.22
C VAL A 87 -1.98 1.65 -3.49
N ILE A 88 -1.55 1.10 -4.62
CA ILE A 88 -2.29 1.13 -5.89
C ILE A 88 -3.02 -0.21 -5.98
N ASN A 89 -4.36 -0.15 -5.94
CA ASN A 89 -5.22 -1.31 -6.16
C ASN A 89 -5.05 -1.80 -7.61
N GLY A 90 -4.82 -3.10 -7.81
CA GLY A 90 -4.63 -3.67 -9.15
C GLY A 90 -5.87 -3.58 -10.04
N TYR A 91 -7.07 -3.50 -9.44
CA TYR A 91 -8.29 -3.25 -10.19
C TYR A 91 -8.66 -1.76 -10.14
N GLY A 92 -8.92 -1.17 -11.30
CA GLY A 92 -9.24 0.26 -11.44
C GLY A 92 -8.05 1.20 -11.16
N ASN A 93 -6.91 0.68 -10.72
CA ASN A 93 -5.71 1.44 -10.40
C ASN A 93 -5.98 2.58 -9.41
N ALA A 94 -6.88 2.37 -8.45
CA ALA A 94 -7.23 3.35 -7.43
C ALA A 94 -6.16 3.44 -6.35
N LEU A 95 -5.99 4.64 -5.78
CA LEU A 95 -5.08 4.86 -4.66
C LEU A 95 -5.83 4.76 -3.32
N ALA A 96 -5.19 4.12 -2.36
CA ALA A 96 -5.60 4.15 -0.97
C ALA A 96 -4.37 4.24 -0.05
N PHE A 97 -4.57 4.71 1.17
CA PHE A 97 -3.53 4.73 2.17
C PHE A 97 -4.03 4.32 3.54
N CYS A 98 -3.10 3.91 4.41
CA CYS A 98 -3.36 3.70 5.83
C CYS A 98 -2.15 4.10 6.67
N CYS A 99 -2.34 4.18 7.98
CA CYS A 99 -1.27 4.34 8.96
C CYS A 99 -1.09 3.00 9.68
N PRO A 100 -0.08 2.18 9.38
CA PRO A 100 0.03 0.83 9.94
C PRO A 100 -0.04 0.79 11.48
N GLY A 101 0.58 1.75 12.18
CA GLY A 101 0.53 1.83 13.64
C GLY A 101 -0.75 2.41 14.26
N ARG A 102 -1.65 3.00 13.45
CA ARG A 102 -2.82 3.76 13.99
C ARG A 102 -4.18 3.36 13.40
N SER A 103 -4.22 2.97 12.13
CA SER A 103 -5.47 2.71 11.40
C SER A 103 -5.60 1.23 11.06
N LYS A 104 -6.81 0.70 11.26
CA LYS A 104 -7.23 -0.64 10.79
C LYS A 104 -8.05 -0.58 9.50
N GLU A 105 -8.12 0.59 8.88
CA GLU A 105 -8.92 0.85 7.68
C GLU A 105 -8.08 1.54 6.61
N TRP A 106 -8.45 1.27 5.35
CA TRP A 106 -7.93 1.95 4.18
C TRP A 106 -8.73 3.21 3.89
N THR A 107 -8.04 4.32 3.68
CA THR A 107 -8.65 5.58 3.23
C THR A 107 -8.43 5.73 1.74
N MET A 108 -9.52 5.85 0.97
CA MET A 108 -9.45 6.06 -0.48
C MET A 108 -8.93 7.47 -0.81
N MET A 109 -8.03 7.57 -1.79
CA MET A 109 -7.57 8.83 -2.37
C MET A 109 -8.21 8.96 -3.75
N PHE A 110 -9.38 9.57 -3.79
CA PHE A 110 -10.29 9.51 -4.93
C PHE A 110 -10.06 10.66 -5.93
N ASP A 111 -9.89 10.29 -7.21
CA ASP A 111 -10.24 11.10 -8.39
C ASP A 111 -10.96 10.17 -9.39
N GLU A 112 -12.25 10.39 -9.64
CA GLU A 112 -13.14 9.57 -10.50
C GLU A 112 -12.60 9.30 -11.90
N LYS A 113 -11.60 10.09 -12.35
CA LYS A 113 -11.17 10.11 -13.74
C LYS A 113 -9.77 9.54 -13.95
N ARG A 114 -9.05 9.12 -12.90
CA ARG A 114 -7.63 8.80 -13.00
C ARG A 114 -7.29 7.46 -12.37
N GLY A 115 -6.82 6.53 -13.19
CA GLY A 115 -6.04 5.40 -12.73
C GLY A 115 -4.58 5.80 -12.52
N TYR A 116 -3.92 5.16 -11.57
CA TYR A 116 -2.52 5.40 -11.22
C TYR A 116 -1.62 4.26 -11.68
N VAL A 117 -0.45 4.60 -12.19
CA VAL A 117 0.51 3.63 -12.76
C VAL A 117 1.58 3.29 -11.74
N ASP A 118 2.12 4.31 -11.08
CA ASP A 118 3.26 4.15 -10.20
C ASP A 118 3.27 5.21 -9.10
N ILE A 119 3.98 4.91 -8.01
CA ILE A 119 4.12 5.81 -6.88
C ILE A 119 5.52 5.73 -6.28
N VAL A 120 6.05 6.88 -5.85
CA VAL A 120 7.29 6.98 -5.06
C VAL A 120 7.09 7.94 -3.88
N TYR A 121 7.91 7.78 -2.84
CA TYR A 121 7.95 8.72 -1.72
C TYR A 121 9.30 9.45 -1.71
N SER A 122 9.29 10.74 -1.39
CA SER A 122 10.50 11.54 -1.24
C SER A 122 10.73 11.91 0.22
N ASP A 123 11.75 11.35 0.85
CA ASP A 123 12.15 11.73 2.21
C ASP A 123 12.51 13.20 2.36
N LYS A 124 13.09 13.80 1.30
CA LYS A 124 13.50 15.20 1.29
C LYS A 124 12.30 16.14 1.29
N GLN A 125 11.26 15.82 0.53
CA GLN A 125 10.08 16.66 0.39
C GLN A 125 8.95 16.27 1.35
N LYS A 126 9.04 15.07 1.95
CA LYS A 126 7.98 14.45 2.75
C LYS A 126 6.66 14.28 2.00
N LEU A 127 6.75 14.09 0.68
CA LEU A 127 5.62 13.96 -0.23
C LEU A 127 5.65 12.64 -1.00
N PHE A 128 4.46 12.18 -1.36
CA PHE A 128 4.24 11.13 -2.34
C PHE A 128 4.12 11.75 -3.74
N PHE A 129 4.78 11.14 -4.71
CA PHE A 129 4.66 11.49 -6.13
C PHE A 129 4.02 10.31 -6.85
N VAL A 130 2.90 10.57 -7.52
CA VAL A 130 2.08 9.54 -8.16
C VAL A 130 2.03 9.80 -9.65
N LEU A 131 2.34 8.78 -10.45
CA LEU A 131 2.17 8.79 -11.89
C LEU A 131 0.75 8.34 -12.25
N THR A 132 0.04 9.16 -13.04
CA THR A 132 -1.31 8.87 -13.52
C THR A 132 -1.27 8.18 -14.89
N ASN A 133 -2.34 7.47 -15.26
CA ASN A 133 -2.52 6.86 -16.58
C ASN A 133 -2.48 7.89 -17.73
N CYS A 134 -2.79 9.17 -17.44
CA CYS A 134 -2.72 10.27 -18.39
C CYS A 134 -1.30 10.88 -18.49
N SER A 135 -0.28 10.21 -17.97
CA SER A 135 1.13 10.67 -17.93
C SER A 135 1.35 11.95 -17.12
N GLY A 136 0.38 12.38 -16.32
CA GLY A 136 0.55 13.47 -15.34
C GLY A 136 1.16 12.96 -14.04
N ILE A 137 1.83 13.84 -13.30
CA ILE A 137 2.36 13.57 -11.96
C ILE A 137 1.55 14.36 -10.95
N GLU A 138 1.10 13.70 -9.89
CA GLU A 138 0.42 14.31 -8.76
C GLU A 138 1.28 14.24 -7.51
N THR A 139 1.11 15.22 -6.62
CA THR A 139 1.79 15.25 -5.33
C THR A 139 0.78 15.17 -4.19
N TRP A 140 1.06 14.27 -3.26
CA TRP A 140 0.18 13.99 -2.13
C TRP A 140 0.94 14.19 -0.81
N ASP A 141 0.38 15.04 0.04
CA ASP A 141 0.81 15.18 1.42
C ASP A 141 -0.14 14.39 2.33
N LEU A 142 0.41 13.40 3.02
CA LEU A 142 -0.30 12.54 3.98
C LEU A 142 0.19 12.74 5.42
N GLY A 143 0.98 13.80 5.66
CA GLY A 143 1.47 14.18 6.98
C GLY A 143 0.35 14.65 7.91
N ASP A 144 -0.70 15.28 7.35
CA ASP A 144 -1.80 15.89 8.10
C ASP A 144 -3.07 15.03 8.14
N LEU A 145 -3.91 15.25 9.16
CA LEU A 145 -5.21 14.58 9.39
C LEU A 145 -6.24 14.74 8.25
N HIS A 146 -5.92 15.53 7.22
CA HIS A 146 -6.72 15.67 6.00
C HIS A 146 -5.80 15.56 4.78
N PRO A 147 -5.88 14.46 4.01
CA PRO A 147 -5.15 14.31 2.75
C PRO A 147 -5.52 15.45 1.79
N GLN A 148 -4.52 16.17 1.28
CA GLN A 148 -4.73 17.17 0.24
C GLN A 148 -3.90 16.84 -1.00
N SER A 149 -4.56 16.83 -2.15
CA SER A 149 -3.88 16.83 -3.45
C SER A 149 -3.28 18.21 -3.66
N LEU A 150 -1.95 18.30 -3.74
CA LEU A 150 -1.24 19.53 -4.04
C LEU A 150 -1.01 19.56 -5.56
N LEU A 151 -1.94 20.16 -6.31
CA LEU A 151 -1.77 20.39 -7.74
C LEU A 151 -0.74 21.50 -7.99
N ARG A 152 0.27 21.23 -8.83
CA ARG A 152 1.09 22.23 -9.55
C ARG A 152 1.43 21.73 -10.95
#